data_AF-A0A1W9U3D5-F1
#
_entry.id   AF-A0A1W9U3D5-F1
#
_cell.length_a   1.000
_cell.length_b   1.000
_cell.length_c   1.000
_cell.angle_alpha   90.00
_cell.angle_beta   90.00
_cell.angle_gamma   90.00
#
_symmetry.space_group_name_H-M   'P 1'
#
loop_
_entity.id
_entity.type
_entity.pdbx_description
1 polymer ?
#
loop_
_entity_poly.entity_id
_entity_poly.type
_entity_poly.pdbx_seq_one_letter_code
_entity_poly.pdbx_strand_id
1 'polypeptide(L)'
;MPGSQPGTEAPVTPYALLCCSTEGSISRGPYRPFDKERNGFVIGEGAGILVLEDVEHALKRGTNIYGFIKIMPDPNGKGLAKAIKAALDTAGYEPEEIDYICADGVGTKWGDISETRAIKEVFGSYAKKIPVSAPKSMFGHLLGASGAVDLIITFLAMQDGVIPPTINYQTQDPECDLDYVPNKCRLKEVKKALVISRGRGGINAVLAVERR
;
A
#
# COMPACT_ATOMS: atom_id res chain seq x y z
N MET A 1 -0.58 26.13 -5.19
CA MET A 1 0.13 26.34 -3.90
C MET A 1 0.79 25.02 -3.52
N PRO A 2 2.02 25.01 -3.00
CA PRO A 2 2.60 23.79 -2.44
C PRO A 2 1.73 23.30 -1.27
N GLY A 3 1.44 22.00 -1.25
CA GLY A 3 0.69 21.34 -0.18
C GLY A 3 1.61 20.41 0.59
N SER A 4 1.42 20.29 1.89
CA SER A 4 2.02 19.18 2.65
C SER A 4 0.98 18.09 2.83
N GLN A 5 1.39 16.84 2.67
CA GLN A 5 0.62 15.68 3.14
C GLN A 5 1.38 15.06 4.32
N PRO A 6 1.12 15.53 5.55
CA PRO A 6 1.64 14.90 6.74
C PRO A 6 0.79 13.69 7.13
N GLY A 7 1.45 12.62 7.59
CA GLY A 7 0.82 11.54 8.34
C GLY A 7 1.62 11.29 9.60
N THR A 8 0.99 11.33 10.77
CA THR A 8 1.61 10.98 12.05
C THR A 8 0.63 10.17 12.87
N GLU A 9 1.12 9.16 13.57
CA GLU A 9 0.31 8.34 14.44
C GLU A 9 1.15 7.77 15.58
N ALA A 10 0.66 7.91 16.80
CA ALA A 10 1.20 7.28 18.01
C ALA A 10 0.05 6.64 18.80
N PRO A 11 -0.54 5.55 18.27
CA PRO A 11 -1.80 5.03 18.77
C PRO A 11 -1.59 3.87 19.73
N VAL A 12 -0.37 3.58 20.22
CA VAL A 12 -0.13 2.52 21.20
C VAL A 12 -0.58 3.02 22.58
N THR A 13 -1.89 3.19 22.70
CA THR A 13 -2.59 3.58 23.92
C THR A 13 -3.58 2.47 24.30
N PRO A 14 -3.90 2.29 25.60
CA PRO A 14 -4.87 1.30 26.02
C PRO A 14 -6.23 1.42 25.31
N TYR A 15 -6.66 2.64 25.01
CA TYR A 15 -7.93 2.90 24.34
C TYR A 15 -7.93 2.44 22.87
N ALA A 16 -6.91 2.81 22.09
CA ALA A 16 -6.84 2.40 20.69
C ALA A 16 -6.66 0.89 20.54
N LEU A 17 -5.87 0.26 21.42
CA LEU A 17 -5.75 -1.20 21.51
C LEU A 17 -7.08 -1.84 21.85
N LEU A 18 -7.83 -1.30 22.81
CA LEU A 18 -9.17 -1.78 23.16
C LEU A 18 -10.10 -1.70 21.95
N CYS A 19 -10.21 -0.54 21.29
CA CYS A 19 -11.07 -0.37 20.11
C CYS A 19 -10.74 -1.38 19.01
N CYS A 20 -9.46 -1.50 18.63
CA CYS A 20 -9.03 -2.42 17.57
C CYS A 20 -9.22 -3.89 17.98
N SER A 21 -9.03 -4.22 19.27
CA SER A 21 -9.25 -5.56 19.80
C SER A 21 -10.74 -5.92 19.82
N THR A 22 -11.62 -4.98 20.19
CA THR A 22 -13.07 -5.20 20.19
C THR A 22 -13.63 -5.40 18.78
N GLU A 23 -13.00 -4.77 17.78
CA GLU A 23 -13.32 -4.99 16.37
C GLU A 23 -12.76 -6.32 15.81
N GLY A 24 -11.93 -7.04 16.58
CA GLY A 24 -11.32 -8.29 16.14
C GLY A 24 -10.21 -8.13 15.10
N SER A 25 -9.60 -6.94 15.01
CA SER A 25 -8.60 -6.62 13.98
C SER A 25 -7.14 -6.78 14.46
N ILE A 26 -6.93 -6.96 15.77
CA ILE A 26 -5.60 -7.17 16.35
C ILE A 26 -5.18 -8.63 16.23
N SER A 27 -4.02 -8.84 15.62
CA SER A 27 -3.37 -10.15 15.54
C SER A 27 -3.04 -10.67 16.94
N ARG A 28 -3.23 -11.99 17.14
CA ARG A 28 -2.73 -12.71 18.33
C ARG A 28 -1.34 -13.30 18.12
N GLY A 29 -0.69 -12.99 16.99
CA GLY A 29 0.61 -13.48 16.60
C GLY A 29 1.37 -12.41 15.80
N PRO A 30 2.31 -12.81 14.93
CA PRO A 30 3.01 -11.86 14.08
C PRO A 30 2.10 -11.32 12.99
N TYR A 31 2.34 -10.06 12.59
CA TYR A 31 1.66 -9.43 11.46
C TYR A 31 2.11 -10.10 10.15
N ARG A 32 1.19 -10.82 9.51
CA ARG A 32 1.47 -11.69 8.34
C ARG A 32 0.50 -11.46 7.17
N PRO A 33 0.55 -10.31 6.49
CA PRO A 33 -0.33 -10.03 5.36
C PRO A 33 -0.27 -11.14 4.30
N PHE A 34 -1.44 -11.50 3.76
CA PHE A 34 -1.66 -12.49 2.70
C PHE A 34 -1.30 -13.95 3.03
N ASP A 35 -0.73 -14.21 4.21
CA ASP A 35 -0.47 -15.56 4.70
C ASP A 35 -1.77 -16.28 5.04
N LYS A 36 -1.85 -17.58 4.78
CA LYS A 36 -3.03 -18.41 5.06
C LYS A 36 -3.51 -18.34 6.51
N GLU A 37 -2.58 -18.21 7.46
CA GLU A 37 -2.86 -18.21 8.90
C GLU A 37 -2.97 -16.79 9.49
N ARG A 38 -3.13 -15.77 8.65
CA ARG A 38 -3.31 -14.38 9.07
C ARG A 38 -4.58 -14.18 9.90
N ASN A 39 -4.49 -13.32 10.91
CA ASN A 39 -5.57 -13.11 11.88
C ASN A 39 -5.67 -11.66 12.39
N GLY A 40 -5.17 -10.69 11.62
CA GLY A 40 -5.18 -9.28 11.96
C GLY A 40 -3.84 -8.59 11.76
N PHE A 41 -3.78 -7.33 12.15
CA PHE A 41 -2.55 -6.53 12.15
C PHE A 41 -1.98 -6.35 13.56
N VAL A 42 -0.72 -5.93 13.61
CA VAL A 42 -0.09 -5.41 14.83
C VAL A 42 -0.03 -3.89 14.70
N ILE A 43 -0.41 -3.14 15.74
CA ILE A 43 -0.32 -1.68 15.73
C ILE A 43 1.15 -1.25 15.80
N GLY A 44 1.53 -0.27 14.99
CA GLY A 44 2.80 0.43 15.11
C GLY A 44 2.60 1.94 15.28
N GLU A 45 3.69 2.65 15.55
CA GLU A 45 3.75 4.11 15.62
C GLU A 45 4.75 4.65 14.59
N GLY A 46 4.51 5.86 14.09
CA GLY A 46 5.43 6.48 13.15
C GLY A 46 4.87 7.74 12.52
N ALA A 47 5.74 8.43 11.78
CA ALA A 47 5.39 9.63 11.05
C ALA A 47 6.11 9.65 9.70
N GLY A 48 5.45 10.26 8.72
CA GLY A 48 5.99 10.54 7.40
C GLY A 48 5.47 11.89 6.92
N ILE A 49 6.36 12.70 6.35
CA ILE A 49 5.99 14.01 5.79
C ILE A 49 6.47 14.05 4.35
N LEU A 50 5.54 14.35 3.46
CA LEU A 50 5.80 14.57 2.05
C LEU A 50 5.48 16.03 1.71
N VAL A 51 6.39 16.66 0.97
CA VAL A 51 6.18 18.00 0.42
C VAL A 51 5.78 17.85 -1.03
N LEU A 52 4.58 18.31 -1.36
CA LEU A 52 4.01 18.20 -2.71
C LEU A 52 4.04 19.55 -3.40
N GLU A 53 4.20 19.48 -4.70
CA GLU A 53 4.30 20.62 -5.56
C GLU A 53 3.61 20.35 -6.89
N ASP A 54 3.15 21.41 -7.53
CA ASP A 54 2.69 21.36 -8.91
C ASP A 54 3.81 20.91 -9.87
N VAL A 55 3.45 20.04 -10.81
CA VAL A 55 4.37 19.42 -11.76
C VAL A 55 5.09 20.46 -12.64
N GLU A 56 4.41 21.51 -13.07
CA GLU A 56 5.02 22.55 -13.90
C GLU A 56 6.06 23.34 -13.11
N HIS A 57 5.77 23.60 -11.84
CA HIS A 57 6.67 24.32 -10.95
C HIS A 57 7.90 23.45 -10.61
N ALA A 58 7.72 22.14 -10.37
CA ALA A 58 8.80 21.19 -10.14
C ALA A 58 9.73 21.06 -11.37
N LEU A 59 9.16 20.95 -12.57
CA LEU A 59 9.91 20.88 -13.82
C LEU A 59 10.73 22.15 -14.09
N LYS A 60 10.15 23.33 -13.83
CA LYS A 60 10.85 24.62 -14.03
C LYS A 60 12.11 24.77 -13.17
N ARG A 61 12.18 24.11 -12.01
CA ARG A 61 13.36 24.10 -11.15
C ARG A 61 14.26 22.87 -11.30
N GLY A 62 13.96 21.97 -12.24
CA GLY A 62 14.75 20.75 -12.46
C GLY A 62 14.67 19.72 -11.33
N THR A 63 13.54 19.62 -10.62
CA THR A 63 13.32 18.62 -9.57
C THR A 63 12.73 17.33 -10.14
N ASN A 64 13.12 16.19 -9.58
CA ASN A 64 12.54 14.89 -9.91
C ASN A 64 11.06 14.84 -9.50
N ILE A 65 10.20 14.44 -10.43
CA ILE A 65 8.79 14.17 -10.16
C ILE A 65 8.69 12.74 -9.65
N TYR A 66 7.98 12.55 -8.54
CA TYR A 66 7.87 11.25 -7.89
C TYR A 66 6.48 10.59 -8.08
N GLY A 67 5.40 11.31 -8.40
CA GLY A 67 4.11 10.67 -8.72
C GLY A 67 2.84 11.52 -8.62
N PHE A 68 1.68 10.86 -8.82
CA PHE A 68 0.32 11.43 -8.82
C PHE A 68 -0.57 10.80 -7.73
N ILE A 69 -1.47 11.61 -7.15
CA ILE A 69 -2.27 11.23 -5.97
C ILE A 69 -3.76 11.24 -6.31
N LYS A 70 -4.47 10.15 -6.00
CA LYS A 70 -5.94 10.10 -6.08
C LYS A 70 -6.57 9.39 -4.86
N ILE A 71 -7.61 10.01 -4.30
CA ILE A 71 -8.34 9.52 -3.13
C ILE A 71 -9.80 9.29 -3.56
N MET A 72 -10.36 8.10 -3.29
CA MET A 72 -11.74 7.78 -3.65
C MET A 72 -12.45 6.93 -2.58
N PRO A 73 -13.43 7.49 -1.86
CA PRO A 73 -14.24 6.72 -0.91
C PRO A 73 -15.29 5.84 -1.61
N ASP A 74 -15.51 4.60 -1.13
CA ASP A 74 -16.61 3.72 -1.57
C ASP A 74 -17.19 2.90 -0.40
N PRO A 75 -18.49 3.07 -0.07
CA PRO A 75 -19.13 2.39 1.05
C PRO A 75 -19.36 0.87 0.86
N ASN A 76 -19.15 0.29 -0.34
CA ASN A 76 -19.54 -1.09 -0.66
C ASN A 76 -18.38 -2.05 -0.98
N GLY A 77 -17.13 -1.68 -0.71
CA GLY A 77 -15.98 -2.59 -0.87
C GLY A 77 -15.59 -2.94 -2.32
N LYS A 78 -16.36 -2.53 -3.33
CA LYS A 78 -15.94 -2.46 -4.75
C LYS A 78 -15.10 -1.21 -5.05
N GLY A 79 -14.83 -0.40 -4.03
CA GLY A 79 -14.11 0.87 -4.17
C GLY A 79 -12.68 0.71 -4.57
N LEU A 80 -12.02 -0.34 -4.11
CA LEU A 80 -10.59 -0.47 -4.33
C LEU A 80 -10.27 -0.66 -5.81
N ALA A 81 -10.98 -1.55 -6.53
CA ALA A 81 -10.77 -1.72 -7.96
C ALA A 81 -11.02 -0.41 -8.73
N LYS A 82 -12.07 0.34 -8.38
CA LYS A 82 -12.33 1.66 -8.96
C LYS A 82 -11.23 2.67 -8.62
N ALA A 83 -10.73 2.67 -7.39
CA ALA A 83 -9.67 3.58 -6.95
C ALA A 83 -8.35 3.28 -7.67
N ILE A 84 -7.99 2.00 -7.81
CA ILE A 84 -6.84 1.54 -8.59
C ILE A 84 -6.99 2.00 -10.05
N LYS A 85 -8.12 1.67 -10.70
CA LYS A 85 -8.36 2.07 -12.08
C LYS A 85 -8.30 3.59 -12.24
N ALA A 86 -8.94 4.33 -11.35
CA ALA A 86 -8.97 5.78 -11.42
C ALA A 86 -7.59 6.41 -11.21
N ALA A 87 -6.70 5.80 -10.43
CA ALA A 87 -5.31 6.23 -10.29
C ALA A 87 -4.52 5.97 -11.58
N LEU A 88 -4.67 4.79 -12.20
CA LEU A 88 -4.08 4.48 -13.50
C LEU A 88 -4.56 5.46 -14.59
N ASP A 89 -5.88 5.67 -14.70
CA ASP A 89 -6.49 6.58 -15.67
C ASP A 89 -5.96 8.03 -15.50
N THR A 90 -5.77 8.48 -14.26
CA THR A 90 -5.25 9.83 -13.97
C THR A 90 -3.76 9.97 -14.25
N ALA A 91 -2.99 8.90 -14.06
CA ALA A 91 -1.58 8.87 -14.42
C ALA A 91 -1.34 8.61 -15.92
N GLY A 92 -2.37 8.16 -16.65
CA GLY A 92 -2.26 7.71 -18.03
C GLY A 92 -1.42 6.44 -18.17
N TYR A 93 -1.48 5.54 -17.17
CA TYR A 93 -0.71 4.29 -17.16
C TYR A 93 -1.57 3.12 -17.59
N GLU A 94 -1.00 2.26 -18.43
CA GLU A 94 -1.57 0.95 -18.72
C GLU A 94 -1.22 -0.05 -17.61
N PRO A 95 -2.07 -1.06 -17.33
CA PRO A 95 -1.81 -2.08 -16.31
C PRO A 95 -0.44 -2.76 -16.47
N GLU A 96 0.00 -2.98 -17.70
CA GLU A 96 1.28 -3.62 -18.05
C GLU A 96 2.51 -2.79 -17.66
N GLU A 97 2.33 -1.48 -17.46
CA GLU A 97 3.44 -0.57 -17.14
C GLU A 97 3.79 -0.55 -15.64
N ILE A 98 2.97 -1.17 -14.77
CA ILE A 98 3.21 -1.18 -13.33
C ILE A 98 4.25 -2.24 -12.95
N ASP A 99 5.35 -1.79 -12.34
CA ASP A 99 6.47 -2.65 -11.95
C ASP A 99 6.32 -3.24 -10.55
N TYR A 100 5.57 -2.57 -9.67
CA TYR A 100 5.46 -2.90 -8.25
C TYR A 100 4.16 -2.37 -7.63
N ILE A 101 3.56 -3.14 -6.71
CA ILE A 101 2.45 -2.68 -5.87
C ILE A 101 2.86 -2.77 -4.39
N CYS A 102 2.92 -1.61 -3.72
CA CYS A 102 2.92 -1.52 -2.27
C CYS A 102 1.47 -1.63 -1.78
N ALA A 103 1.10 -2.81 -1.29
CA ALA A 103 -0.25 -3.11 -0.84
C ALA A 103 -0.53 -2.54 0.56
N ASP A 104 -1.82 -2.39 0.86
CA ASP A 104 -2.30 -2.05 2.19
C ASP A 104 -1.96 -3.18 3.16
N GLY A 105 -2.36 -4.42 2.83
CA GLY A 105 -1.95 -5.64 3.50
C GLY A 105 -2.34 -5.68 4.97
N VAL A 106 -3.62 -5.45 5.27
CA VAL A 106 -4.16 -5.33 6.64
C VAL A 106 -4.03 -6.64 7.46
N GLY A 107 -3.76 -7.78 6.84
CA GLY A 107 -3.54 -9.05 7.55
C GLY A 107 -4.81 -9.70 8.09
N THR A 108 -5.99 -9.17 7.74
CA THR A 108 -7.27 -9.82 8.02
C THR A 108 -7.65 -10.73 6.86
N LYS A 109 -8.40 -11.81 7.14
CA LYS A 109 -8.80 -12.78 6.11
C LYS A 109 -9.49 -12.09 4.93
N TRP A 110 -10.57 -11.35 5.21
CA TRP A 110 -11.35 -10.66 4.18
C TRP A 110 -10.67 -9.43 3.60
N GLY A 111 -9.89 -8.69 4.40
CA GLY A 111 -9.15 -7.53 3.92
C GLY A 111 -8.16 -7.91 2.83
N ASP A 112 -7.37 -8.95 3.04
CA ASP A 112 -6.33 -9.33 2.08
C ASP A 112 -6.91 -10.06 0.85
N ILE A 113 -7.98 -10.85 1.02
CA ILE A 113 -8.71 -11.46 -0.10
C ILE A 113 -9.34 -10.39 -0.99
N SER A 114 -10.02 -9.40 -0.39
CA SER A 114 -10.65 -8.32 -1.15
C SER A 114 -9.63 -7.47 -1.89
N GLU A 115 -8.47 -7.20 -1.27
CA GLU A 115 -7.36 -6.50 -1.92
C GLU A 115 -6.82 -7.27 -3.12
N THR A 116 -6.57 -8.58 -2.95
CA THR A 116 -6.12 -9.48 -4.03
C THR A 116 -7.12 -9.47 -5.19
N ARG A 117 -8.41 -9.60 -4.89
CA ARG A 117 -9.48 -9.60 -5.91
C ARG A 117 -9.57 -8.27 -6.65
N ALA A 118 -9.45 -7.15 -5.94
CA ALA A 118 -9.49 -5.83 -6.57
C ALA A 118 -8.30 -5.59 -7.51
N ILE A 119 -7.09 -6.02 -7.12
CA ILE A 119 -5.92 -5.97 -8.01
C ILE A 119 -6.17 -6.85 -9.25
N LYS A 120 -6.66 -8.08 -9.07
CA LYS A 120 -6.95 -8.99 -10.20
C LYS A 120 -8.05 -8.46 -11.11
N GLU A 121 -9.05 -7.75 -10.59
CA GLU A 121 -10.12 -7.15 -11.37
C GLU A 121 -9.58 -6.09 -12.33
N VAL A 122 -8.63 -5.27 -11.89
CA VAL A 122 -8.06 -4.19 -12.71
C VAL A 122 -6.97 -4.68 -13.65
N PHE A 123 -6.07 -5.53 -13.16
CA PHE A 123 -4.89 -5.99 -13.91
C PHE A 123 -5.12 -7.30 -14.69
N GLY A 124 -6.26 -7.96 -14.49
CA GLY A 124 -6.60 -9.22 -15.17
C GLY A 124 -5.51 -10.28 -15.00
N SER A 125 -5.07 -10.87 -16.11
CA SER A 125 -4.00 -11.88 -16.12
C SER A 125 -2.62 -11.32 -15.77
N TYR A 126 -2.40 -10.01 -15.98
CA TYR A 126 -1.13 -9.35 -15.68
C TYR A 126 -0.89 -9.20 -14.18
N ALA A 127 -1.95 -9.23 -13.36
CA ALA A 127 -1.89 -9.09 -11.91
C ALA A 127 -0.83 -10.00 -11.25
N LYS A 128 -0.71 -11.26 -11.73
CA LYS A 128 0.22 -12.25 -11.18
C LYS A 128 1.69 -12.05 -11.57
N LYS A 129 1.99 -11.09 -12.45
CA LYS A 129 3.34 -10.76 -12.90
C LYS A 129 3.92 -9.56 -12.14
N ILE A 130 3.08 -8.84 -11.40
CA ILE A 130 3.49 -7.67 -10.64
C ILE A 130 3.88 -8.11 -9.24
N PRO A 131 5.12 -7.85 -8.79
CA PRO A 131 5.50 -8.07 -7.40
C PRO A 131 4.65 -7.20 -6.47
N VAL A 132 4.15 -7.81 -5.40
CA VAL A 132 3.35 -7.14 -4.37
C VAL A 132 4.00 -7.31 -3.00
N SER A 133 4.08 -6.26 -2.21
CA SER A 133 4.53 -6.38 -0.82
C SER A 133 3.70 -5.54 0.14
N ALA A 134 3.70 -5.90 1.42
CA ALA A 134 3.10 -5.14 2.51
C ALA A 134 4.17 -4.83 3.57
N PRO A 135 4.91 -3.72 3.42
CA PRO A 135 6.01 -3.35 4.31
C PRO A 135 5.59 -3.19 5.77
N LYS A 136 4.32 -2.87 6.03
CA LYS A 136 3.73 -2.80 7.39
C LYS A 136 3.93 -4.07 8.21
N SER A 137 4.13 -5.22 7.57
CA SER A 137 4.51 -6.45 8.27
C SER A 137 5.79 -6.29 9.12
N MET A 138 6.69 -5.36 8.76
CA MET A 138 7.97 -5.11 9.44
C MET A 138 7.87 -4.13 10.61
N PHE A 139 6.97 -3.14 10.56
CA PHE A 139 6.91 -2.04 11.54
C PHE A 139 5.52 -1.83 12.17
N GLY A 140 4.54 -2.65 11.81
CA GLY A 140 3.16 -2.51 12.27
C GLY A 140 2.31 -1.60 11.38
N HIS A 141 1.00 -1.61 11.63
CA HIS A 141 0.04 -0.74 10.99
C HIS A 141 -0.01 0.61 11.72
N LEU A 142 0.37 1.68 11.02
CA LEU A 142 0.54 3.01 11.60
C LEU A 142 -0.72 3.88 11.51
N LEU A 143 -1.90 3.26 11.43
CA LEU A 143 -3.20 3.90 11.16
C LEU A 143 -3.11 5.10 10.18
N GLY A 144 -3.26 6.34 10.66
CA GLY A 144 -3.24 7.55 9.85
C GLY A 144 -1.91 7.86 9.17
N ALA A 145 -0.79 7.35 9.70
CA ALA A 145 0.54 7.53 9.12
C ALA A 145 0.91 6.49 8.05
N SER A 146 0.16 5.39 7.94
CA SER A 146 0.47 4.27 7.03
C SER A 146 0.72 4.74 5.59
N GLY A 147 -0.20 5.50 5.01
CA GLY A 147 -0.12 5.90 3.61
C GLY A 147 1.12 6.75 3.29
N ALA A 148 1.51 7.66 4.19
CA ALA A 148 2.70 8.49 4.00
C ALA A 148 3.99 7.66 4.09
N VAL A 149 4.06 6.74 5.07
CA VAL A 149 5.23 5.87 5.27
C VAL A 149 5.36 4.85 4.14
N ASP A 150 4.27 4.23 3.69
CA ASP A 150 4.28 3.31 2.55
C ASP A 150 4.74 4.01 1.26
N LEU A 151 4.33 5.26 1.05
CA LEU A 151 4.76 6.05 -0.09
C LEU A 151 6.25 6.36 -0.04
N ILE A 152 6.78 6.76 1.13
CA ILE A 152 8.22 6.97 1.33
C ILE A 152 8.99 5.68 1.06
N ILE A 153 8.53 4.54 1.59
CA ILE A 153 9.15 3.23 1.35
C ILE A 153 9.13 2.87 -0.14
N THR A 154 8.04 3.19 -0.84
CA THR A 154 7.92 2.96 -2.28
C THR A 154 8.93 3.81 -3.06
N PHE A 155 9.14 5.07 -2.69
CA PHE A 155 10.17 5.90 -3.32
C PHE A 155 11.59 5.38 -3.06
N LEU A 156 11.87 4.88 -1.85
CA LEU A 156 13.15 4.23 -1.56
C LEU A 156 13.32 2.95 -2.39
N ALA A 157 12.25 2.15 -2.55
CA ALA A 157 12.28 0.97 -3.41
C ALA A 157 12.58 1.31 -4.88
N MET A 158 11.98 2.38 -5.40
CA MET A 158 12.24 2.90 -6.75
C MET A 158 13.64 3.48 -6.90
N GLN A 159 14.16 4.12 -5.86
CA GLN A 159 15.50 4.70 -5.87
C GLN A 159 16.58 3.64 -5.86
N ASP A 160 16.45 2.64 -4.99
CA ASP A 160 17.50 1.66 -4.72
C ASP A 160 17.34 0.41 -5.61
N GLY A 161 16.21 0.26 -6.32
CA GLY A 161 15.90 -0.93 -7.11
C GLY A 161 15.64 -2.16 -6.24
N VAL A 162 15.06 -1.95 -5.06
CA VAL A 162 14.85 -2.99 -4.04
C VAL A 162 13.40 -2.97 -3.57
N ILE A 163 12.64 -4.00 -3.93
CA ILE A 163 11.29 -4.20 -3.42
C ILE A 163 11.37 -4.79 -2.01
N PRO A 164 10.80 -4.13 -0.98
CA PRO A 164 10.82 -4.64 0.38
C PRO A 164 10.00 -5.94 0.52
N PRO A 165 10.32 -6.79 1.51
CA PRO A 165 9.55 -7.99 1.76
C PRO A 165 8.25 -7.71 2.53
N THR A 166 7.29 -8.62 2.35
CA THR A 166 6.31 -8.95 3.37
C THR A 166 6.91 -10.00 4.30
N ILE A 167 7.23 -9.64 5.55
CA ILE A 167 7.78 -10.59 6.53
C ILE A 167 6.67 -11.41 7.20
N ASN A 168 7.06 -12.50 7.87
CA ASN A 168 6.16 -13.48 8.52
C ASN A 168 5.27 -14.26 7.54
N TYR A 169 5.55 -14.20 6.23
CA TYR A 169 4.83 -14.94 5.20
C TYR A 169 5.38 -16.36 5.12
N GLN A 170 4.61 -17.36 5.53
CA GLN A 170 5.05 -18.77 5.61
C GLN A 170 4.27 -19.68 4.68
N THR A 171 2.95 -19.48 4.60
CA THR A 171 2.02 -20.34 3.87
C THR A 171 1.18 -19.51 2.93
N GLN A 172 1.31 -19.77 1.63
CA GLN A 172 0.49 -19.11 0.63
C GLN A 172 -1.00 -19.48 0.81
N ASP A 173 -1.86 -18.46 0.84
CA ASP A 173 -3.31 -18.64 0.77
C ASP A 173 -3.74 -18.79 -0.70
N PRO A 174 -4.46 -19.87 -1.08
CA PRO A 174 -5.01 -20.00 -2.44
C PRO A 174 -5.92 -18.86 -2.88
N GLU A 175 -6.55 -18.13 -1.94
CA GLU A 175 -7.37 -16.95 -2.24
C GLU A 175 -6.54 -15.67 -2.42
N CYS A 176 -5.26 -15.68 -2.01
CA CYS A 176 -4.27 -14.62 -2.20
C CYS A 176 -3.13 -15.16 -3.06
N ASP A 177 -3.34 -15.19 -4.38
CA ASP A 177 -2.51 -15.88 -5.37
C ASP A 177 -1.70 -14.94 -6.28
N LEU A 178 -1.41 -13.72 -5.82
CA LEU A 178 -0.51 -12.77 -6.49
C LEU A 178 0.97 -13.10 -6.20
N ASP A 179 1.86 -12.46 -6.94
CA ASP A 179 3.30 -12.55 -6.75
C ASP A 179 3.77 -11.72 -5.54
N TYR A 180 3.44 -12.19 -4.34
CA TYR A 180 3.92 -11.56 -3.12
C TYR A 180 5.44 -11.71 -2.97
N VAL A 181 6.09 -10.76 -2.31
CA VAL A 181 7.54 -10.80 -2.02
C VAL A 181 7.77 -11.29 -0.58
N PRO A 182 7.95 -12.60 -0.32
CA PRO A 182 8.00 -13.15 1.04
C PRO A 182 9.39 -13.05 1.67
N ASN A 183 9.46 -12.49 2.89
CA ASN A 183 10.57 -12.54 3.87
C ASN A 183 11.95 -11.99 3.45
N LYS A 184 12.25 -11.89 2.16
CA LYS A 184 13.49 -11.34 1.61
C LYS A 184 13.14 -10.31 0.56
N CYS A 185 13.88 -9.21 0.54
CA CYS A 185 13.72 -8.21 -0.49
C CYS A 185 13.98 -8.81 -1.88
N ARG A 186 13.40 -8.19 -2.90
CA ARG A 186 13.61 -8.56 -4.30
C ARG A 186 14.32 -7.42 -5.02
N LEU A 187 15.48 -7.71 -5.60
CA LEU A 187 16.16 -6.76 -6.47
C LEU A 187 15.39 -6.66 -7.78
N LYS A 188 14.84 -5.49 -8.07
CA LYS A 188 14.09 -5.18 -9.30
C LYS A 188 14.06 -3.68 -9.47
N GLU A 189 14.43 -3.20 -10.66
CA GLU A 189 14.22 -1.80 -11.01
C GLU A 189 12.72 -1.50 -11.05
N VAL A 190 12.31 -0.42 -10.37
CA VAL A 190 10.90 0.00 -10.30
C VAL A 190 10.82 1.43 -10.84
N LYS A 191 10.21 1.59 -12.03
CA LYS A 191 9.97 2.90 -12.64
C LYS A 191 8.58 3.40 -12.32
N LYS A 192 7.57 2.52 -12.35
CA LYS A 192 6.19 2.85 -12.03
C LYS A 192 5.65 1.92 -10.95
N ALA A 193 5.04 2.48 -9.91
CA ALA A 193 4.46 1.70 -8.83
C ALA A 193 3.08 2.21 -8.42
N LEU A 194 2.31 1.34 -7.77
CA LEU A 194 1.10 1.71 -7.06
C LEU A 194 1.30 1.60 -5.56
N VAL A 195 0.75 2.55 -4.80
CA VAL A 195 0.65 2.49 -3.34
C VAL A 195 -0.82 2.46 -2.96
N ILE A 196 -1.24 1.39 -2.28
CA ILE A 196 -2.61 1.19 -1.83
C ILE A 196 -2.68 1.43 -0.32
N SER A 197 -3.61 2.28 0.10
CA SER A 197 -3.90 2.54 1.51
C SER A 197 -5.41 2.55 1.73
N ARG A 198 -5.88 1.77 2.70
CA ARG A 198 -7.33 1.65 2.98
C ARG A 198 -7.67 2.14 4.37
N GLY A 199 -8.54 3.14 4.42
CA GLY A 199 -9.19 3.59 5.63
C GLY A 199 -10.34 2.66 6.03
N ARG A 200 -10.68 2.68 7.33
CA ARG A 200 -11.91 2.07 7.82
C ARG A 200 -13.13 2.71 7.16
N GLY A 201 -14.23 1.96 7.05
CA GLY A 201 -15.48 2.47 6.48
C GLY A 201 -15.49 2.60 4.95
N GLY A 202 -14.53 1.98 4.25
CA GLY A 202 -14.52 1.92 2.78
C GLY A 202 -13.83 3.09 2.08
N ILE A 203 -13.08 3.92 2.82
CA ILE A 203 -12.30 5.01 2.24
C ILE A 203 -11.02 4.41 1.62
N ASN A 204 -10.87 4.47 0.29
CA ASN A 204 -9.68 3.92 -0.39
C ASN A 204 -8.85 5.06 -0.99
N ALA A 205 -7.54 5.02 -0.80
CA ALA A 205 -6.59 5.91 -1.46
C ALA A 205 -5.59 5.07 -2.25
N VAL A 206 -5.38 5.43 -3.51
CA VAL A 206 -4.41 4.75 -4.38
C VAL A 206 -3.57 5.79 -5.09
N LEU A 207 -2.26 5.65 -4.98
CA LEU A 207 -1.28 6.56 -5.56
C LEU A 207 -0.58 5.84 -6.70
N ALA A 208 -0.47 6.50 -7.86
CA ALA A 208 0.30 6.02 -8.99
C ALA A 208 1.55 6.88 -9.10
N VAL A 209 2.71 6.25 -8.96
CA VAL A 209 3.99 6.94 -8.86
C VAL A 209 4.92 6.54 -9.99
N GLU A 210 5.72 7.49 -10.46
CA GLU A 210 6.71 7.29 -11.52
C GLU A 210 8.00 7.99 -11.13
N ARG A 211 9.12 7.30 -11.34
CA ARG A 211 10.47 7.86 -11.23
C ARG A 211 10.97 8.17 -12.64
N ARG A 212 11.27 9.44 -12.88
CA ARG A 212 11.90 9.94 -14.12
C ARG A 212 13.38 10.18 -13.94
#